data_AF-A0A9P8YK25-F1
#
_entry.id   AF-A0A9P8YK25-F1
#
_cell.length_a   1.000
_cell.length_b   1.000
_cell.length_c   1.000
_cell.angle_alpha   90.00
_cell.angle_beta   90.00
_cell.angle_gamma   90.00
#
_symmetry.space_group_name_H-M   'P 1'
#
loop_
_entity.id
_entity.type
_entity.pdbx_description
1 polymer ?
#
loop_
_entity_poly.entity_id
_entity_poly.type
_entity_poly.pdbx_seq_one_letter_code
_entity_poly.pdbx_strand_id
1 'polypeptide(L)'
;MSTAAEASTSKAAPAVVGHIQGDLFTAPAGSILVHACNTQGSWGGGIAVAFRQRFPLAYQKYNAHCLKNGDSLVGKCLILRAAGGDERHDVACLFTSRRYGARKDAPSAILGATERALQDLKKQNAEGKALHACKFNSGKFGVPWTDTEAVIQRVDVAMTVYTPPEELQEPTSQPPSRGTGNTRARGGGANRRQLRGRGRGASEARQTTHMRASLPQSHVSRGSVTLTHGRGPSKTVDTNADQENQGAR
;
A
#
# COMPACT_ATOMS: atom_id res chain seq x y z
N MET A 1 -12.26 49.01 26.53
CA MET A 1 -13.14 48.50 25.47
C MET A 1 -12.29 48.14 24.26
N SER A 2 -12.53 46.94 23.69
CA SER A 2 -12.28 46.41 22.33
C SER A 2 -11.27 47.17 21.45
N THR A 3 -10.28 46.53 20.82
CA THR A 3 -10.53 45.67 19.63
C THR A 3 -9.46 44.59 19.44
N ALA A 4 -9.89 43.33 19.31
CA ALA A 4 -9.09 42.25 18.71
C ALA A 4 -9.34 42.25 17.18
N ALA A 5 -8.27 42.30 16.39
CA ALA A 5 -8.34 42.14 14.94
C ALA A 5 -8.50 40.66 14.59
N GLU A 6 -9.64 40.29 14.01
CA GLU A 6 -9.83 38.98 13.39
C GLU A 6 -9.02 38.90 12.10
N ALA A 7 -8.05 37.98 12.07
CA ALA A 7 -7.36 37.59 10.85
C ALA A 7 -8.32 36.78 9.97
N SER A 8 -8.73 37.36 8.84
CA SER A 8 -9.50 36.67 7.81
C SER A 8 -8.60 35.71 7.05
N THR A 9 -8.72 34.41 7.34
CA THR A 9 -8.05 33.35 6.58
C THR A 9 -8.80 33.16 5.27
N SER A 10 -8.23 33.62 4.16
CA SER A 10 -8.75 33.35 2.81
C SER A 10 -8.75 31.84 2.55
N LYS A 11 -9.94 31.27 2.34
CA LYS A 11 -10.14 29.86 1.97
C LYS A 11 -9.50 29.63 0.59
N ALA A 12 -8.44 28.82 0.55
CA ALA A 12 -7.85 28.37 -0.70
C ALA A 12 -8.92 27.67 -1.56
N ALA A 13 -8.84 27.86 -2.89
CA ALA A 13 -9.69 27.13 -3.82
C ALA A 13 -9.53 25.62 -3.60
N PRO A 14 -10.61 24.83 -3.66
CA PRO A 14 -10.53 23.40 -3.42
C PRO A 14 -9.58 22.74 -4.41
N ALA A 15 -8.80 21.78 -3.92
CA ALA A 15 -7.92 20.96 -4.75
C ALA A 15 -8.66 20.36 -5.95
N VAL A 16 -8.02 20.46 -7.12
CA VAL A 16 -8.56 19.98 -8.39
C VAL A 16 -8.27 18.48 -8.52
N VAL A 17 -9.34 17.70 -8.75
CA VAL A 17 -9.25 16.31 -9.19
C VAL A 17 -9.40 16.31 -10.71
N GLY A 18 -8.30 16.12 -11.43
CA GLY A 18 -8.30 15.98 -12.88
C GLY A 18 -8.63 14.54 -13.28
N HIS A 19 -9.42 14.35 -14.35
CA HIS A 19 -9.72 13.01 -14.87
C HIS A 19 -9.20 12.88 -16.29
N ILE A 20 -8.48 11.80 -16.57
CA ILE A 20 -8.01 11.47 -17.92
C ILE A 20 -8.22 10.00 -18.24
N GLN A 21 -8.36 9.72 -19.54
CA GLN A 21 -8.33 8.36 -20.05
C GLN A 21 -6.88 7.94 -20.27
N GLY A 22 -6.52 6.73 -19.81
CA GLY A 22 -5.19 6.20 -20.03
C GLY A 22 -4.74 5.19 -18.98
N ASP A 23 -3.52 4.67 -19.17
CA ASP A 23 -2.83 3.81 -18.21
C ASP A 23 -2.17 4.68 -17.12
N LEU A 24 -2.49 4.41 -15.85
CA LEU A 24 -1.86 5.08 -14.71
C LEU A 24 -0.33 5.03 -14.78
N PHE A 25 0.23 3.92 -15.27
CA PHE A 25 1.67 3.73 -15.31
C PHE A 25 2.36 4.51 -16.44
N THR A 26 1.63 5.27 -17.26
CA THR A 26 2.19 6.24 -18.21
C THR A 26 2.26 7.66 -17.63
N ALA A 27 2.00 7.83 -16.33
CA ALA A 27 2.14 9.12 -15.66
C ALA A 27 3.56 9.71 -15.81
N PRO A 28 3.70 11.05 -15.77
CA PRO A 28 5.00 11.72 -15.90
C PRO A 28 6.05 11.18 -14.93
N ALA A 29 7.32 11.12 -15.35
CA ALA A 29 8.42 10.73 -14.48
C ALA A 29 8.58 11.70 -13.30
N GLY A 30 9.05 11.19 -12.16
CA GLY A 30 9.19 11.99 -10.93
C GLY A 30 7.88 12.22 -10.17
N SER A 31 6.77 11.62 -10.60
CA SER A 31 5.49 11.66 -9.90
C SER A 31 5.32 10.53 -8.87
N ILE A 32 4.25 10.61 -8.09
CA ILE A 32 3.82 9.57 -7.15
C ILE A 32 2.57 8.87 -7.70
N LEU A 33 2.65 7.55 -7.84
CA LEU A 33 1.51 6.69 -8.19
C LEU A 33 0.78 6.25 -6.92
N VAL A 34 -0.50 6.61 -6.81
CA VAL A 34 -1.32 6.39 -5.61
C VAL A 34 -2.28 5.22 -5.85
N HIS A 35 -2.34 4.29 -4.91
CA HIS A 35 -3.36 3.23 -4.90
C HIS A 35 -3.80 2.83 -3.49
N ALA A 36 -4.95 2.17 -3.40
CA ALA A 36 -5.48 1.64 -2.15
C ALA A 36 -4.96 0.23 -1.87
N CYS A 37 -4.57 -0.01 -0.62
CA CYS A 37 -3.91 -1.20 -0.14
C CYS A 37 -4.61 -1.82 1.08
N ASN A 38 -4.41 -3.13 1.23
CA ASN A 38 -4.71 -3.83 2.47
C ASN A 38 -3.49 -3.82 3.42
N THR A 39 -3.69 -4.21 4.68
CA THR A 39 -2.60 -4.36 5.67
C THR A 39 -1.98 -5.76 5.73
N GLN A 40 -2.40 -6.69 4.86
CA GLN A 40 -1.90 -8.08 4.83
C GLN A 40 -0.68 -8.29 3.92
N GLY A 41 -0.14 -7.23 3.32
CA GLY A 41 1.03 -7.33 2.45
C GLY A 41 0.72 -8.00 1.11
N SER A 42 -0.51 -7.91 0.61
CA SER A 42 -0.91 -8.57 -0.64
C SER A 42 -1.24 -7.60 -1.76
N TRP A 43 -0.53 -7.72 -2.87
CA TRP A 43 -0.83 -7.09 -4.17
C TRP A 43 -1.27 -8.17 -5.17
N GLY A 44 -2.35 -8.88 -4.84
CA GLY A 44 -2.78 -10.09 -5.56
C GLY A 44 -3.97 -9.91 -6.51
N GLY A 45 -4.50 -8.70 -6.70
CA GLY A 45 -5.68 -8.51 -7.56
C GLY A 45 -5.87 -7.09 -8.08
N GLY A 46 -6.54 -6.99 -9.23
CA GLY A 46 -6.78 -5.72 -9.93
C GLY A 46 -5.46 -5.03 -10.29
N ILE A 47 -5.46 -3.70 -10.27
CA ILE A 47 -4.27 -2.89 -10.59
C ILE A 47 -3.05 -3.21 -9.70
N ALA A 48 -3.26 -3.72 -8.47
CA ALA A 48 -2.15 -4.07 -7.58
C ALA A 48 -1.23 -5.15 -8.18
N VAL A 49 -1.75 -6.04 -9.04
CA VAL A 49 -0.92 -7.02 -9.76
C VAL A 49 0.06 -6.30 -10.70
N ALA A 50 -0.41 -5.29 -11.42
CA ALA A 50 0.44 -4.49 -12.31
C ALA A 50 1.49 -3.69 -11.50
N PHE A 51 1.11 -3.12 -10.34
CA PHE A 51 2.08 -2.52 -9.42
C PHE A 51 3.16 -3.52 -8.98
N ARG A 52 2.79 -4.76 -8.63
CA ARG A 52 3.75 -5.79 -8.23
C ARG A 52 4.72 -6.18 -9.34
N GLN A 53 4.22 -6.28 -10.57
CA GLN A 53 5.03 -6.64 -11.74
C GLN A 53 6.03 -5.52 -12.09
N ARG A 54 5.58 -4.26 -12.05
CA ARG A 54 6.40 -3.10 -12.43
C ARG A 54 7.33 -2.60 -11.32
N PHE A 55 6.94 -2.78 -10.05
CA PHE A 55 7.68 -2.32 -8.87
C PHE A 55 7.96 -3.47 -7.88
N PRO A 56 8.73 -4.51 -8.28
CA PRO A 56 8.95 -5.69 -7.44
C PRO A 56 9.69 -5.38 -6.15
N LEU A 57 10.63 -4.43 -6.15
CA LEU A 57 11.36 -3.99 -4.94
C LEU A 57 10.44 -3.20 -4.00
N ALA A 58 9.58 -2.34 -4.54
CA ALA A 58 8.56 -1.65 -3.77
C ALA A 58 7.60 -2.66 -3.11
N TYR A 59 7.17 -3.68 -3.85
CA TYR A 59 6.34 -4.76 -3.30
C TYR A 59 7.00 -5.47 -2.11
N GLN A 60 8.29 -5.80 -2.21
CA GLN A 60 9.02 -6.44 -1.10
C GLN A 60 9.01 -5.56 0.17
N LYS A 61 9.28 -4.25 0.01
CA LYS A 61 9.23 -3.28 1.12
C LYS A 61 7.83 -3.16 1.70
N TYR A 62 6.80 -3.05 0.86
CA TYR A 62 5.39 -3.03 1.28
C TYR A 62 5.00 -4.29 2.05
N ASN A 63 5.36 -5.47 1.54
CA ASN A 63 5.03 -6.74 2.16
C ASN A 63 5.70 -6.88 3.53
N ALA A 64 7.00 -6.60 3.64
CA ALA A 64 7.72 -6.62 4.91
C ALA A 64 7.13 -5.61 5.91
N HIS A 65 6.76 -4.42 5.44
CA HIS A 65 6.13 -3.38 6.26
C HIS A 65 4.77 -3.85 6.82
N CYS A 66 3.97 -4.54 6.00
CA CYS A 66 2.70 -5.12 6.42
C CYS A 66 2.88 -6.25 7.43
N LEU A 67 3.80 -7.18 7.18
CA LEU A 67 4.08 -8.30 8.10
C LEU A 67 4.52 -7.81 9.49
N LYS A 68 5.28 -6.71 9.53
CA LYS A 68 5.73 -6.10 10.78
C LYS A 68 4.63 -5.39 11.56
N ASN A 69 3.77 -4.62 10.87
CA ASN A 69 2.88 -3.66 11.54
C ASN A 69 1.39 -4.07 11.55
N GLY A 70 0.99 -4.96 10.64
CA GLY A 70 -0.37 -5.48 10.52
C GLY A 70 -1.44 -4.37 10.50
N ASP A 71 -2.52 -4.59 11.25
CA ASP A 71 -3.71 -3.73 11.22
C ASP A 71 -3.47 -2.33 11.83
N SER A 72 -2.33 -2.09 12.49
CA SER A 72 -1.93 -0.75 12.94
C SER A 72 -1.64 0.23 11.80
N LEU A 73 -1.60 -0.27 10.56
CA LEU A 73 -1.37 0.52 9.36
C LEU A 73 -2.64 1.20 8.83
N VAL A 74 -3.85 0.79 9.25
CA VAL A 74 -5.10 1.34 8.72
C VAL A 74 -5.14 2.86 8.90
N GLY A 75 -5.39 3.58 7.81
CA GLY A 75 -5.43 5.03 7.77
C GLY A 75 -4.06 5.71 7.67
N LYS A 76 -2.98 4.97 7.44
CA LYS A 76 -1.65 5.51 7.15
C LYS A 76 -1.34 5.43 5.65
N CYS A 77 -0.32 6.17 5.23
CA CYS A 77 0.28 6.08 3.92
C CYS A 77 1.74 5.63 4.03
N LEU A 78 2.15 4.70 3.18
CA LEU A 78 3.55 4.37 2.96
C LEU A 78 3.95 4.85 1.57
N ILE A 79 4.88 5.81 1.49
CA ILE A 79 5.48 6.20 0.21
C ILE A 79 6.77 5.43 0.01
N LEU A 80 6.77 4.57 -0.99
CA LEU A 80 7.90 3.77 -1.45
C LEU A 80 8.64 4.59 -2.50
N ARG A 81 9.76 5.20 -2.10
CA ARG A 81 10.57 6.00 -3.01
C ARG A 81 11.27 5.12 -4.04
N ALA A 82 11.30 5.59 -5.28
CA ALA A 82 12.10 4.99 -6.33
C ALA A 82 13.55 4.84 -5.84
N ALA A 83 14.09 3.63 -5.88
CA ALA A 83 15.40 3.34 -5.30
C ALA A 83 16.58 3.67 -6.25
N GLY A 84 16.33 4.44 -7.32
CA GLY A 84 17.26 4.63 -8.44
C GLY A 84 17.15 3.52 -9.50
N GLY A 85 17.78 3.72 -10.65
CA GLY A 85 17.64 2.85 -11.83
C GLY A 85 16.48 3.27 -12.76
N ASP A 86 15.78 2.31 -13.35
CA ASP A 86 14.66 2.55 -14.28
C ASP A 86 13.33 2.91 -13.57
N GLU A 87 13.25 2.77 -12.25
CA GLU A 87 12.08 3.18 -11.46
C GLU A 87 11.94 4.70 -11.48
N ARG A 88 10.99 5.21 -12.29
CA ARG A 88 10.77 6.64 -12.48
C ARG A 88 9.74 7.26 -11.54
N HIS A 89 9.09 6.45 -10.69
CA HIS A 89 7.94 6.86 -9.90
C HIS A 89 8.08 6.40 -8.46
N ASP A 90 7.61 7.23 -7.54
CA ASP A 90 7.33 6.76 -6.18
C ASP A 90 5.96 6.07 -6.17
N VAL A 91 5.75 5.14 -5.23
CA VAL A 91 4.45 4.48 -5.04
C VAL A 91 3.90 4.82 -3.66
N ALA A 92 2.72 5.43 -3.60
CA ALA A 92 1.99 5.69 -2.36
C ALA A 92 0.93 4.61 -2.10
N CYS A 93 1.16 3.84 -1.04
CA CYS A 93 0.25 2.82 -0.56
C CYS A 93 -0.68 3.40 0.50
N LEU A 94 -1.95 3.65 0.16
CA LEU A 94 -2.97 4.07 1.11
C LEU A 94 -3.54 2.83 1.82
N PHE A 95 -3.33 2.68 3.12
CA PHE A 95 -3.84 1.53 3.86
C PHE A 95 -5.31 1.72 4.24
N THR A 96 -6.22 1.37 3.34
CA THR A 96 -7.65 1.66 3.48
C THR A 96 -8.47 0.49 4.04
N SER A 97 -7.91 -0.72 4.09
CA SER A 97 -8.60 -1.91 4.62
C SER A 97 -7.65 -2.86 5.34
N ARG A 98 -8.09 -3.50 6.43
CA ARG A 98 -7.32 -4.52 7.16
C ARG A 98 -7.11 -5.80 6.35
N ARG A 99 -8.04 -6.07 5.43
CA ARG A 99 -8.13 -7.32 4.68
C ARG A 99 -8.44 -7.00 3.22
N TYR A 100 -8.47 -8.00 2.35
CA TYR A 100 -8.80 -7.85 0.93
C TYR A 100 -9.78 -8.95 0.46
N GLY A 101 -10.23 -8.82 -0.79
CA GLY A 101 -11.16 -9.78 -1.39
C GLY A 101 -12.53 -9.75 -0.73
N ALA A 102 -13.08 -10.93 -0.44
CA ALA A 102 -14.38 -11.06 0.23
C ALA A 102 -14.37 -10.59 1.70
N ARG A 103 -13.19 -10.52 2.33
CA ARG A 103 -13.03 -10.15 3.75
C ARG A 103 -12.64 -8.69 3.97
N LYS A 104 -12.62 -7.86 2.92
CA LYS A 104 -12.33 -6.43 3.02
C LYS A 104 -13.23 -5.73 4.05
N ASP A 105 -12.77 -4.61 4.57
CA ASP A 105 -13.57 -3.78 5.47
C ASP A 105 -14.81 -3.20 4.77
N ALA A 106 -15.79 -2.75 5.56
CA ALA A 106 -17.00 -2.14 5.05
C ALA A 106 -16.69 -0.79 4.36
N PRO A 107 -17.48 -0.37 3.36
CA PRO A 107 -17.23 0.87 2.62
C PRO A 107 -17.03 2.12 3.49
N SER A 108 -17.83 2.29 4.55
CA SER A 108 -17.68 3.43 5.48
C SER A 108 -16.35 3.42 6.23
N ALA A 109 -15.88 2.24 6.65
CA ALA A 109 -14.57 2.09 7.28
C ALA A 109 -13.43 2.37 6.29
N ILE A 110 -13.58 1.91 5.04
CA ILE A 110 -12.62 2.18 3.95
C ILE A 110 -12.52 3.68 3.68
N LEU A 111 -13.66 4.39 3.59
CA LEU A 111 -13.68 5.83 3.37
C LEU A 111 -13.03 6.60 4.52
N GLY A 112 -13.34 6.26 5.77
CA GLY A 112 -12.70 6.88 6.93
C GLY A 112 -11.18 6.63 7.00
N ALA A 113 -10.74 5.42 6.64
CA ALA A 113 -9.30 5.13 6.52
C ALA A 113 -8.65 5.87 5.34
N THR A 114 -9.36 6.01 4.23
CA THR A 114 -8.90 6.76 3.05
C THR A 114 -8.62 8.21 3.40
N GLU A 115 -9.52 8.86 4.13
CA GLU A 115 -9.35 10.25 4.58
C GLU A 115 -8.06 10.44 5.37
N ARG A 116 -7.83 9.61 6.39
CA ARG A 116 -6.61 9.65 7.21
C ARG A 116 -5.36 9.34 6.40
N ALA A 117 -5.42 8.36 5.50
CA ALA A 117 -4.28 7.98 4.67
C ALA A 117 -3.91 9.09 3.67
N LEU A 118 -4.89 9.81 3.13
CA LEU A 118 -4.65 10.97 2.26
C LEU A 118 -4.06 12.16 3.03
N GLN A 119 -4.50 12.39 4.27
CA GLN A 119 -3.88 13.40 5.15
C GLN A 119 -2.41 13.07 5.42
N ASP A 120 -2.12 11.80 5.69
CA ASP A 120 -0.75 11.31 5.90
C ASP A 120 0.10 11.43 4.62
N LEU A 121 -0.47 11.07 3.45
CA LEU A 121 0.17 11.31 2.14
C LEU A 121 0.49 12.79 1.92
N LYS A 122 -0.48 13.68 2.14
CA LYS A 122 -0.30 15.15 2.00
C LYS A 122 0.84 15.65 2.88
N LYS A 123 0.93 15.17 4.12
CA LYS A 123 2.01 15.51 5.05
C LYS A 123 3.37 14.99 4.59
N GLN A 124 3.44 13.78 4.05
CA GLN A 124 4.69 13.15 3.62
C GLN A 124 5.19 13.67 2.26
N ASN A 125 4.31 14.20 1.39
CA ASN A 125 4.65 14.77 0.09
C ASN A 125 5.15 16.22 0.19
N ALA A 126 6.16 16.46 1.04
CA ALA A 126 6.70 17.79 1.30
C ALA A 126 7.35 18.44 0.06
N GLU A 127 7.83 17.63 -0.89
CA GLU A 127 8.39 18.08 -2.17
C GLU A 127 7.32 18.52 -3.18
N GLY A 128 6.04 18.31 -2.88
CA GLY A 128 4.95 18.71 -3.78
C GLY A 128 4.93 17.94 -5.10
N LYS A 129 5.42 16.69 -5.12
CA LYS A 129 5.38 15.85 -6.32
C LYS A 129 3.94 15.66 -6.81
N ALA A 130 3.76 15.67 -8.12
CA ALA A 130 2.45 15.43 -8.73
C ALA A 130 1.91 14.04 -8.33
N LEU A 131 0.64 13.99 -7.97
CA LEU A 131 -0.06 12.77 -7.58
C LEU A 131 -0.89 12.25 -8.76
N HIS A 132 -0.68 10.99 -9.11
CA HIS A 132 -1.41 10.30 -10.16
C HIS A 132 -2.01 9.02 -9.57
N ALA A 133 -3.29 8.78 -9.79
CA ALA A 133 -4.02 7.70 -9.16
C ALA A 133 -4.92 6.96 -10.15
N CYS A 134 -5.25 5.70 -9.87
CA CYS A 134 -6.43 5.08 -10.48
C CYS A 134 -7.69 5.48 -9.72
N LYS A 135 -8.85 4.98 -10.13
CA LYS A 135 -10.08 4.99 -9.32
C LYS A 135 -9.97 4.04 -8.11
N PHE A 136 -9.05 4.35 -7.20
CA PHE A 136 -8.78 3.51 -6.03
C PHE A 136 -10.02 3.36 -5.15
N ASN A 137 -10.08 2.27 -4.39
CA ASN A 137 -11.27 1.75 -3.70
C ASN A 137 -12.43 1.25 -4.59
N SER A 138 -12.58 1.70 -5.84
CA SER A 138 -13.74 1.36 -6.68
C SER A 138 -13.70 0.02 -7.40
N GLY A 139 -12.53 -0.59 -7.49
CA GLY A 139 -12.39 -1.96 -7.99
C GLY A 139 -12.72 -3.00 -6.91
N LYS A 140 -11.71 -3.78 -6.50
CA LYS A 140 -11.89 -4.91 -5.57
C LYS A 140 -12.39 -4.51 -4.16
N PHE A 141 -12.21 -3.25 -3.77
CA PHE A 141 -12.73 -2.72 -2.51
C PHE A 141 -14.20 -2.30 -2.58
N GLY A 142 -14.79 -2.17 -3.78
CA GLY A 142 -16.23 -2.01 -3.96
C GLY A 142 -16.82 -0.74 -3.36
N VAL A 143 -16.04 0.34 -3.27
CA VAL A 143 -16.53 1.65 -2.84
C VAL A 143 -16.87 2.49 -4.07
N PRO A 144 -18.09 3.05 -4.20
CA PRO A 144 -18.41 3.95 -5.31
C PRO A 144 -17.36 5.04 -5.46
N TRP A 145 -16.94 5.30 -6.71
CA TRP A 145 -15.87 6.25 -6.98
C TRP A 145 -16.23 7.66 -6.48
N THR A 146 -17.49 8.07 -6.65
CA THR A 146 -18.03 9.35 -6.18
C THR A 146 -17.75 9.59 -4.70
N ASP A 147 -17.83 8.55 -3.88
CA ASP A 147 -17.62 8.67 -2.43
C ASP A 147 -16.13 8.83 -2.11
N THR A 148 -15.27 8.12 -2.84
CA THR A 148 -13.81 8.25 -2.70
C THR A 148 -13.34 9.63 -3.18
N GLU A 149 -13.90 10.11 -4.29
CA GLU A 149 -13.63 11.45 -4.83
C GLU A 149 -14.03 12.56 -3.88
N ALA A 150 -15.20 12.44 -3.24
CA ALA A 150 -15.64 13.39 -2.22
C ALA A 150 -14.67 13.47 -1.02
N VAL A 151 -14.03 12.34 -0.65
CA VAL A 151 -12.99 12.32 0.39
C VAL A 151 -11.73 13.05 -0.10
N ILE A 152 -11.28 12.83 -1.34
CA ILE A 152 -10.13 13.52 -1.93
C ILE A 152 -10.33 15.05 -1.88
N GLN A 153 -11.50 15.51 -2.33
CA GLN A 153 -11.85 16.93 -2.32
C GLN A 153 -11.87 17.52 -0.90
N ARG A 154 -12.38 16.76 0.08
CA ARG A 154 -12.43 17.21 1.49
C ARG A 154 -11.05 17.33 2.13
N VAL A 155 -10.13 16.40 1.83
CA VAL A 155 -8.75 16.45 2.32
C VAL A 155 -7.90 17.50 1.57
N ASP A 156 -8.45 18.04 0.48
CA ASP A 156 -7.82 19.07 -0.33
C ASP A 156 -6.48 18.58 -0.91
N VAL A 157 -6.52 17.43 -1.60
CA VAL A 157 -5.36 16.81 -2.25
C VAL A 157 -5.56 16.83 -3.76
N ALA A 158 -4.72 17.60 -4.46
CA ALA A 158 -4.77 17.66 -5.91
C ALA A 158 -4.16 16.38 -6.51
N MET A 159 -4.87 15.74 -7.44
CA MET A 159 -4.37 14.56 -8.14
C MET A 159 -5.02 14.39 -9.52
N THR A 160 -4.32 13.67 -10.40
CA THR A 160 -4.84 13.23 -11.71
C THR A 160 -5.28 11.77 -11.63
N VAL A 161 -6.54 11.50 -11.95
CA VAL A 161 -7.17 10.19 -11.89
C VAL A 161 -7.29 9.58 -13.29
N TYR A 162 -6.77 8.37 -13.43
CA TYR A 162 -6.73 7.61 -14.68
C TYR A 162 -7.88 6.60 -14.73
N THR A 163 -8.61 6.61 -15.84
CA THR A 163 -9.56 5.56 -16.20
C THR A 163 -9.07 4.82 -17.44
N PRO A 164 -8.85 3.50 -17.38
CA PRO A 164 -8.52 2.71 -18.56
C PRO A 164 -9.62 2.81 -19.63
N PRO A 165 -9.28 2.87 -20.92
CA PRO A 165 -10.28 2.97 -22.00
C PRO A 165 -11.30 1.81 -22.05
N GLU A 166 -10.92 0.64 -21.53
CA GLU A 166 -11.75 -0.57 -21.54
C GLU A 166 -12.94 -0.51 -20.56
N GLU A 167 -12.90 0.36 -19.55
CA GLU A 167 -13.97 0.49 -18.55
C GLU A 167 -15.22 1.26 -19.03
N LEU A 168 -15.21 1.81 -20.25
CA LEU A 168 -16.32 2.57 -20.83
C LEU A 168 -17.19 1.78 -21.81
N GLN A 169 -16.95 0.49 -21.98
CA GLN A 169 -17.88 -0.36 -22.72
C GLN A 169 -19.10 -0.63 -21.82
N GLU A 170 -20.19 0.11 -22.09
CA GLU A 170 -21.54 -0.16 -21.59
C GLU A 170 -21.83 -1.67 -21.66
N PRO A 171 -22.48 -2.27 -20.65
CA PRO A 171 -22.79 -3.70 -20.68
C PRO A 171 -23.66 -3.98 -21.92
N THR A 172 -23.07 -4.68 -22.90
CA THR A 172 -23.78 -5.18 -24.07
C THR A 172 -25.00 -5.92 -23.60
N SER A 173 -26.16 -5.28 -23.77
CA SER A 173 -27.46 -5.81 -23.42
C SER A 173 -27.82 -6.91 -24.42
N GLN A 174 -27.27 -8.11 -24.23
CA GLN A 174 -27.76 -9.30 -24.93
C GLN A 174 -28.23 -10.33 -23.90
N PRO A 175 -29.55 -10.56 -23.78
CA PRO A 175 -30.04 -11.70 -23.02
C PRO A 175 -29.62 -12.99 -23.74
N PRO A 176 -29.29 -14.06 -23.01
CA PRO A 176 -29.00 -15.35 -23.62
C PRO A 176 -30.22 -15.83 -24.41
N SER A 177 -30.02 -16.08 -25.71
CA SER A 177 -31.00 -16.71 -26.57
C SER A 177 -31.40 -18.05 -25.95
N ARG A 178 -32.67 -18.17 -25.53
CA ARG A 178 -33.25 -19.44 -25.09
C ARG A 178 -33.25 -20.42 -26.27
N GLY A 179 -32.31 -21.36 -26.26
CA GLY A 179 -32.35 -22.53 -27.11
C GLY A 179 -33.52 -23.43 -26.71
N THR A 180 -34.59 -23.37 -27.49
CA THR A 180 -35.70 -24.32 -27.46
C THR A 180 -35.27 -25.70 -27.95
N GLY A 181 -35.56 -26.73 -27.14
CA GLY A 181 -35.96 -28.05 -27.63
C GLY A 181 -34.91 -29.15 -27.64
N ASN A 182 -35.02 -30.09 -26.69
CA ASN A 182 -35.27 -31.48 -27.08
C ASN A 182 -35.89 -32.29 -25.93
N THR A 183 -37.20 -32.51 -26.00
CA THR A 183 -37.89 -33.57 -25.28
C THR A 183 -37.60 -34.90 -25.96
N ARG A 184 -36.97 -35.84 -25.26
CA ARG A 184 -37.15 -37.28 -25.52
C ARG A 184 -37.43 -38.02 -24.22
N ALA A 185 -38.68 -38.45 -24.12
CA ALA A 185 -39.17 -39.45 -23.19
C ALA A 185 -38.74 -40.87 -23.62
N ARG A 186 -38.64 -41.75 -22.61
CA ARG A 186 -38.70 -43.24 -22.56
C ARG A 186 -37.63 -43.67 -21.55
N GLY A 187 -37.89 -44.28 -20.40
CA GLY A 187 -38.86 -45.30 -19.97
C GLY A 187 -38.11 -46.04 -18.85
N GLY A 188 -38.62 -46.14 -17.62
CA GLY A 188 -39.34 -47.32 -17.14
C GLY A 188 -38.43 -48.20 -16.28
N GLY A 189 -38.84 -48.53 -15.05
CA GLY A 189 -38.20 -49.59 -14.26
C GLY A 189 -38.06 -49.29 -12.77
N ALA A 190 -39.06 -49.71 -11.99
CA ALA A 190 -39.01 -49.77 -10.54
C ALA A 190 -38.01 -50.83 -10.04
N ASN A 191 -37.32 -50.59 -8.92
CA ASN A 191 -37.36 -51.55 -7.83
C ASN A 191 -36.97 -51.00 -6.45
N ARG A 192 -37.55 -51.68 -5.47
CA ARG A 192 -37.72 -51.39 -4.05
C ARG A 192 -36.58 -52.01 -3.23
N ARG A 193 -36.49 -51.57 -1.96
CA ARG A 193 -35.87 -52.22 -0.77
C ARG A 193 -34.42 -51.82 -0.45
N GLN A 194 -33.93 -51.76 0.80
CA GLN A 194 -34.49 -51.76 2.15
C GLN A 194 -33.29 -51.73 3.13
N LEU A 195 -33.31 -50.80 4.10
CA LEU A 195 -32.80 -50.86 5.50
C LEU A 195 -31.34 -51.26 5.87
N ARG A 196 -30.94 -50.63 7.01
CA ARG A 196 -29.93 -50.96 8.05
C ARG A 196 -28.52 -50.40 7.80
N GLY A 197 -27.77 -49.87 8.77
CA GLY A 197 -27.89 -49.69 10.23
C GLY A 197 -26.67 -48.86 10.72
N ARG A 198 -26.82 -47.94 11.68
CA ARG A 198 -26.38 -48.00 13.10
C ARG A 198 -24.89 -48.33 13.39
N GLY A 199 -24.22 -47.42 14.13
CA GLY A 199 -23.06 -47.65 15.02
C GLY A 199 -22.11 -46.42 15.01
N ARG A 200 -22.09 -45.50 16.01
CA ARG A 200 -21.55 -45.49 17.40
C ARG A 200 -20.01 -45.63 17.52
N GLY A 201 -19.40 -44.71 18.29
CA GLY A 201 -18.08 -44.82 18.97
C GLY A 201 -17.14 -43.66 18.63
N ALA A 202 -16.97 -42.64 19.50
CA ALA A 202 -15.99 -42.56 20.62
C ALA A 202 -14.56 -42.29 20.11
N SER A 203 -14.01 -41.08 20.26
CA SER A 203 -13.28 -40.50 21.42
C SER A 203 -11.75 -40.68 21.31
N GLU A 204 -11.02 -39.72 21.89
CA GLU A 204 -9.55 -39.72 22.13
C GLU A 204 -8.65 -39.43 20.92
N ALA A 205 -7.50 -38.77 21.02
CA ALA A 205 -6.85 -38.04 22.10
C ALA A 205 -5.82 -37.09 21.47
N ARG A 206 -5.47 -36.04 22.23
CA ARG A 206 -4.30 -35.18 22.01
C ARG A 206 -3.03 -36.03 21.95
N GLN A 207 -2.20 -35.83 20.92
CA GLN A 207 -0.75 -36.00 21.04
C GLN A 207 -0.03 -34.85 20.33
N THR A 208 0.56 -34.01 21.16
CA THR A 208 1.61 -33.04 20.84
C THR A 208 2.89 -33.80 20.53
N THR A 209 3.35 -33.76 19.28
CA THR A 209 4.68 -34.23 18.91
C THR A 209 5.56 -33.03 18.62
N HIS A 210 6.53 -32.80 19.50
CA HIS A 210 7.65 -31.91 19.28
C HIS A 210 8.51 -32.45 18.12
N MET A 211 8.51 -31.73 16.99
CA MET A 211 9.57 -31.87 15.99
C MET A 211 10.65 -30.82 16.29
N ARG A 212 11.76 -31.30 16.87
CA ARG A 212 13.05 -30.61 16.92
C ARG A 212 13.51 -30.38 15.48
N ALA A 213 13.56 -29.13 15.04
CA ALA A 213 14.30 -28.74 13.85
C ALA A 213 15.75 -28.40 14.25
N SER A 214 16.69 -29.21 13.78
CA SER A 214 18.13 -28.98 13.87
C SER A 214 18.52 -27.70 13.13
N LEU A 215 19.24 -26.81 13.81
CA LEU A 215 19.93 -25.66 13.22
C LEU A 215 21.16 -26.14 12.43
N PRO A 216 21.39 -25.68 11.20
CA PRO A 216 22.70 -25.80 10.56
C PRO A 216 23.67 -24.77 11.16
N GLN A 217 24.81 -25.25 11.65
CA GLN A 217 25.94 -24.41 12.04
C GLN A 217 26.58 -23.81 10.77
N SER A 218 26.53 -22.49 10.63
CA SER A 218 27.33 -21.76 9.64
C SER A 218 28.72 -21.48 10.22
N HIS A 219 29.72 -22.06 9.57
CA HIS A 219 31.15 -21.76 9.74
C HIS A 219 31.41 -20.25 9.69
N VAL A 220 31.95 -19.70 10.77
CA VAL A 220 32.56 -18.36 10.79
C VAL A 220 33.99 -18.51 10.28
N SER A 221 34.25 -18.02 9.08
CA SER A 221 35.62 -17.88 8.57
C SER A 221 36.28 -16.67 9.25
N ARG A 222 37.35 -16.93 10.01
CA ARG A 222 38.17 -15.92 10.67
C ARG A 222 39.00 -15.16 9.64
N GLY A 223 38.60 -13.93 9.33
CA GLY A 223 39.45 -12.94 8.66
C GLY A 223 40.20 -12.11 9.71
N SER A 224 41.52 -12.22 9.71
CA SER A 224 42.45 -11.48 10.55
C SER A 224 42.47 -9.99 10.18
N VAL A 225 42.33 -9.10 11.17
CA VAL A 225 42.73 -7.69 11.05
C VAL A 225 43.69 -7.39 12.20
N THR A 226 44.98 -7.32 11.85
CA THR A 226 46.05 -6.83 12.71
C THR A 226 45.96 -5.32 12.88
N LEU A 227 45.69 -4.86 14.11
CA LEU A 227 45.91 -3.47 14.54
C LEU A 227 47.39 -3.27 14.83
N THR A 228 48.09 -2.46 14.03
CA THR A 228 49.41 -1.94 14.38
C THR A 228 49.25 -0.63 15.14
N HIS A 229 49.59 -0.64 16.43
CA HIS A 229 49.78 0.54 17.24
C HIS A 229 51.19 1.11 16.98
N GLY A 230 51.27 2.29 16.38
CA GLY A 230 52.50 3.08 16.31
C GLY A 230 52.46 4.23 17.31
N ARG A 231 53.29 4.16 18.34
CA ARG A 231 53.49 5.18 19.38
C ARG A 231 54.92 5.73 19.23
N GLY A 232 55.10 7.05 19.23
CA GLY A 232 56.39 7.73 19.40
C GLY A 232 56.39 9.17 18.86
N PRO A 233 57.33 10.04 19.30
CA PRO A 233 57.31 10.66 20.63
C PRO A 233 57.29 12.21 20.62
N SER A 234 57.08 12.74 21.83
CA SER A 234 57.04 14.14 22.27
C SER A 234 58.35 14.94 22.11
N LYS A 235 58.26 16.24 21.76
CA LYS A 235 59.11 17.39 22.19
C LYS A 235 58.28 18.69 22.00
N THR A 236 57.76 19.35 23.05
CA THR A 236 58.33 20.43 23.90
C THR A 236 58.68 21.75 23.21
N VAL A 237 58.05 22.84 23.73
CA VAL A 237 58.60 24.20 23.95
C VAL A 237 58.54 25.12 22.70
N ASP A 238 58.00 26.35 22.68
CA ASP A 238 58.06 27.48 23.61
C ASP A 238 56.80 28.37 23.56
N THR A 239 56.54 29.03 24.70
CA THR A 239 55.68 30.20 24.90
C THR A 239 56.34 31.49 24.37
N ASN A 240 55.56 32.43 23.84
CA ASN A 240 55.82 33.85 24.06
C ASN A 240 54.56 34.71 23.90
N ALA A 241 54.45 35.65 24.83
CA ALA A 241 53.43 36.68 24.98
C ALA A 241 53.85 37.98 24.26
N ASP A 242 52.97 38.99 24.37
CA ASP A 242 53.15 40.42 24.05
C ASP A 242 53.10 40.77 22.55
N GLN A 243 52.39 41.79 22.08
CA GLN A 243 52.24 43.13 22.65
C GLN A 243 51.09 43.92 21.97
N GLU A 244 50.39 44.74 22.74
CA GLU A 244 49.61 45.90 22.26
C GLU A 244 50.51 46.91 21.51
N ASN A 245 50.03 47.52 20.41
CA ASN A 245 50.24 48.96 20.18
C ASN A 245 49.35 49.56 19.06
N GLN A 246 48.50 50.51 19.48
CA GLN A 246 48.08 51.79 18.87
C GLN A 246 48.20 52.06 17.35
N GLY A 247 47.12 52.64 16.80
CA GLY A 247 47.20 53.96 16.15
C GLY A 247 46.91 54.04 14.64
N ALA A 248 45.72 54.52 14.27
CA ALA A 248 45.47 55.33 13.06
C ALA A 248 44.09 56.00 13.24
N ARG A 249 44.09 57.29 13.64
CA ARG A 249 43.71 58.46 12.84
C ARG A 249 42.20 58.66 12.66
#